data_AF-A0A940ZEB7-F1
#
_entry.id   AF-A0A940ZEB7-F1
#
_cell.length_a   1.000
_cell.length_b   1.000
_cell.length_c   1.000
_cell.angle_alpha   90.00
_cell.angle_beta   90.00
_cell.angle_gamma   90.00
#
_symmetry.space_group_name_H-M   'P 1'
#
loop_
_entity.id
_entity.type
_entity.pdbx_description
1 polymer ?
#
loop_
_entity_poly.entity_id
_entity_poly.type
_entity_poly.pdbx_seq_one_letter_code
_entity_poly.pdbx_strand_id
1 'polypeptide(L)'
;MPLYSTRRDLTKPEMEKKERTFFLAIWGETDQGEKYGGVFPFYGHLKKRFGKDEMSFVLWPLYSRSREGENQTTTLLWPIFSLTSGGGKEGWKVWPLAGHETKENDYDKTFYLWPIFHFEKRYLYTDDPTTIRMVIPFYVSMTSSRREHKGVLWPFFTYTHDEDDPYTQWDVPWPFVQWAKGKDKSILRVFPFYGRKYWEGRDQGYILWPIYSYTRYGDNDHRKEDNRYLIFSKDETDEWKNRDQKERRLRVWPLFYYRAEKEGSVYAYWPCLIPFDYDGFERNWVPLLSLYEYRRNPQGASESKFLWGFYTRRQSSRRELYELSFLMTYYKAEEVSYFGLLKGLFEYRTGKEQCALRFLYSPWPIQWDCADEGKEAVAEPVKIMVHNDP
;
A
#
# COMPACT_ATOMS: atom_id res chain seq x y z
N MET A 1 -5.05 -11.89 18.91
CA MET A 1 -6.52 -11.95 18.77
C MET A 1 -7.10 -10.78 19.56
N PRO A 2 -7.98 -9.95 18.98
CA PRO A 2 -8.68 -8.92 19.77
C PRO A 2 -9.58 -9.57 20.83
N LEU A 3 -9.72 -8.94 22.00
CA LEU A 3 -10.53 -9.43 23.14
C LEU A 3 -12.03 -9.60 22.81
N TYR A 4 -12.50 -8.86 21.81
CA TYR A 4 -13.84 -8.92 21.28
C TYR A 4 -13.78 -8.50 19.82
N SER A 5 -14.36 -9.30 18.92
CA SER A 5 -14.50 -8.91 17.52
C SER A 5 -15.90 -9.22 17.03
N THR A 6 -16.52 -8.22 16.42
CA THR A 6 -17.74 -8.34 15.63
C THR A 6 -17.36 -8.08 14.17
N ARG A 7 -17.70 -9.01 13.27
CA ARG A 7 -17.49 -8.82 11.84
C ARG A 7 -18.82 -8.34 11.25
N ARG A 8 -18.90 -7.05 10.92
CA ARG A 8 -20.00 -6.49 10.12
C ARG A 8 -19.56 -6.41 8.66
N ASP A 9 -20.35 -7.00 7.77
CA ASP A 9 -20.16 -6.84 6.34
C ASP A 9 -20.79 -5.51 5.90
N LEU A 10 -19.96 -4.54 5.56
CA LEU A 10 -20.40 -3.17 5.21
C LEU A 10 -21.03 -3.08 3.81
N THR A 11 -20.96 -4.15 3.01
CA THR A 11 -21.50 -4.17 1.64
C THR A 11 -22.95 -4.63 1.53
N LYS A 12 -23.51 -5.23 2.60
CA LYS A 12 -24.91 -5.66 2.67
C LYS A 12 -25.54 -5.23 3.99
N PRO A 13 -26.15 -4.03 4.07
CA PRO A 13 -26.70 -3.51 5.32
C PRO A 13 -27.85 -4.37 5.89
N GLU A 14 -28.49 -5.20 5.08
CA GLU A 14 -29.60 -6.07 5.51
C GLU A 14 -29.16 -7.46 6.05
N MET A 15 -27.91 -7.88 5.84
CA MET A 15 -27.39 -9.14 6.39
C MET A 15 -26.41 -8.85 7.53
N GLU A 16 -26.95 -8.53 8.71
CA GLU A 16 -26.14 -8.40 9.90
C GLU A 16 -25.61 -9.78 10.32
N LYS A 17 -24.40 -10.14 9.89
CA LYS A 17 -23.69 -11.32 10.42
C LYS A 17 -23.46 -11.12 11.92
N LYS A 18 -24.25 -11.81 12.74
CA LYS A 18 -24.14 -11.77 14.21
C LYS A 18 -23.01 -12.68 14.68
N GLU A 19 -21.79 -12.39 14.24
CA GLU A 19 -20.59 -13.09 14.70
C GLU A 19 -20.08 -12.43 15.98
N ARG A 20 -19.98 -13.19 17.06
CA ARG A 20 -19.40 -12.73 18.32
C ARG A 20 -18.38 -13.74 18.80
N THR A 21 -17.15 -13.26 18.98
CA THR A 21 -16.10 -14.02 19.66
C THR A 21 -15.73 -13.25 20.90
N PHE A 22 -15.81 -13.91 22.05
CA PHE A 22 -15.33 -13.39 23.33
C PHE A 22 -14.38 -14.42 23.92
N PHE A 23 -13.09 -14.08 23.95
CA PHE A 23 -12.04 -15.02 24.35
C PHE A 23 -12.09 -16.33 23.56
N LEU A 24 -12.21 -17.48 24.23
CA LEU A 24 -12.32 -18.81 23.64
C LEU A 24 -13.77 -19.22 23.34
N ALA A 25 -14.75 -18.41 23.76
CA ALA A 25 -16.15 -18.62 23.47
C ALA A 25 -16.51 -17.98 22.12
N ILE A 26 -17.10 -18.77 21.24
CA ILE A 26 -17.48 -18.40 19.89
C ILE A 26 -18.96 -18.69 19.76
N TRP A 27 -19.74 -17.74 19.23
CA TRP A 27 -21.11 -17.99 18.83
C TRP A 27 -21.52 -17.08 17.68
N GLY A 28 -22.48 -17.54 16.90
CA GLY A 28 -23.03 -16.74 15.83
C GLY A 28 -24.18 -17.42 15.13
N GLU A 29 -24.61 -16.76 14.06
CA GLU A 29 -25.75 -17.17 13.23
C GLU A 29 -25.32 -17.07 11.77
N THR A 30 -25.65 -18.09 10.98
CA THR A 30 -25.39 -18.06 9.53
C THR A 30 -26.42 -17.19 8.82
N ASP A 31 -26.17 -16.86 7.54
CA ASP A 31 -27.12 -16.11 6.70
C ASP A 31 -28.48 -16.82 6.52
N GLN A 32 -28.56 -18.11 6.85
CA GLN A 32 -29.80 -18.92 6.82
C GLN A 32 -30.48 -19.03 8.20
N GLY A 33 -30.01 -18.28 9.19
CA GLY A 33 -30.58 -18.27 10.54
C GLY A 33 -30.09 -19.40 11.45
N GLU A 34 -29.13 -20.22 11.00
CA GLU A 34 -28.64 -21.34 11.79
C GLU A 34 -27.64 -20.88 12.84
N LYS A 35 -27.95 -21.13 14.11
CA LYS A 35 -27.07 -20.82 15.24
C LYS A 35 -25.95 -21.84 15.36
N TYR A 36 -24.76 -21.36 15.71
CA TYR A 36 -23.59 -22.19 15.97
C TYR A 36 -22.79 -21.59 17.13
N GLY A 37 -21.94 -22.39 17.76
CA GLY A 37 -21.09 -21.92 18.84
C GLY A 37 -20.26 -22.99 19.53
N GLY A 38 -19.40 -22.56 20.44
CA GLY A 38 -18.47 -23.41 21.15
C GLY A 38 -17.59 -22.66 22.14
N VAL A 39 -16.92 -23.41 23.00
CA VAL A 39 -15.87 -22.94 23.91
C VAL A 39 -14.61 -23.75 23.61
N PHE A 40 -13.63 -23.10 22.99
CA PHE A 40 -12.34 -23.70 22.71
C PHE A 40 -11.54 -23.93 24.00
N PRO A 41 -10.77 -25.03 24.17
CA PRO A 41 -10.64 -26.17 23.26
C PRO A 41 -11.67 -27.30 23.51
N PHE A 42 -12.58 -27.16 24.48
CA PHE A 42 -13.40 -28.27 24.96
C PHE A 42 -14.44 -28.77 23.96
N TYR A 43 -15.20 -27.86 23.36
CA TYR A 43 -16.25 -28.21 22.41
C TYR A 43 -16.55 -27.04 21.51
N GLY A 44 -16.81 -27.29 20.24
CA GLY A 44 -17.45 -26.29 19.41
C GLY A 44 -18.03 -26.89 18.16
N HIS A 45 -19.16 -26.33 17.74
CA HIS A 45 -19.80 -26.61 16.47
C HIS A 45 -19.92 -25.28 15.74
N LEU A 46 -19.14 -25.12 14.68
CA LEU A 46 -19.01 -23.90 13.89
C LEU A 46 -19.59 -24.16 12.50
N LYS A 47 -20.31 -23.18 11.95
CA LYS A 47 -20.86 -23.26 10.59
C LYS A 47 -20.29 -22.14 9.72
N LYS A 48 -20.06 -22.43 8.43
CA LYS A 48 -19.54 -21.49 7.41
C LYS A 48 -18.30 -20.73 7.88
N ARG A 49 -17.34 -21.42 8.50
CA ARG A 49 -16.11 -20.84 9.07
C ARG A 49 -14.88 -21.57 8.59
N PHE A 50 -13.76 -20.85 8.46
CA PHE A 50 -12.48 -21.40 8.00
C PHE A 50 -12.55 -22.08 6.63
N GLY A 51 -13.46 -21.64 5.76
CA GLY A 51 -13.71 -22.24 4.45
C GLY A 51 -14.43 -23.59 4.51
N LYS A 52 -15.02 -23.97 5.65
CA LYS A 52 -15.80 -25.20 5.83
C LYS A 52 -17.27 -24.89 6.07
N ASP A 53 -18.15 -25.77 5.60
CA ASP A 53 -19.59 -25.66 5.82
C ASP A 53 -19.92 -25.93 7.28
N GLU A 54 -19.32 -26.97 7.84
CA GLU A 54 -19.44 -27.34 9.25
C GLU A 54 -18.08 -27.77 9.78
N MET A 55 -17.78 -27.37 11.02
CA MET A 55 -16.61 -27.82 11.73
C MET A 55 -16.96 -28.03 13.19
N SER A 56 -16.74 -29.24 13.68
CA SER A 56 -16.94 -29.60 15.08
C SER A 56 -15.64 -30.06 15.70
N PHE A 57 -15.41 -29.76 16.97
CA PHE A 57 -14.28 -30.29 17.73
C PHE A 57 -14.70 -30.67 19.14
N VAL A 58 -14.02 -31.65 19.69
CA VAL A 58 -14.19 -32.12 21.07
C VAL A 58 -12.79 -32.30 21.65
N LEU A 59 -12.51 -31.62 22.76
CA LEU A 59 -11.22 -31.62 23.44
C LEU A 59 -10.05 -31.41 22.48
N TRP A 60 -10.09 -30.33 21.70
CA TRP A 60 -9.03 -30.02 20.74
C TRP A 60 -7.65 -30.06 21.44
N PRO A 61 -6.63 -30.73 20.87
CA PRO A 61 -6.54 -31.28 19.51
C PRO A 61 -6.98 -32.74 19.36
N LEU A 62 -7.61 -33.37 20.36
CA LEU A 62 -7.88 -34.81 20.37
C LEU A 62 -8.82 -35.25 19.25
N TYR A 63 -9.92 -34.52 19.03
CA TYR A 63 -10.89 -34.84 18.00
C TYR A 63 -11.41 -33.59 17.29
N SER A 64 -11.47 -33.64 15.96
CA SER A 64 -12.22 -32.68 15.16
C SER A 64 -12.80 -33.31 13.92
N ARG A 65 -13.95 -32.80 13.47
CA ARG A 65 -14.64 -33.20 12.25
C ARG A 65 -14.95 -31.95 11.44
N SER A 66 -14.73 -31.98 10.14
CA SER A 66 -15.09 -30.88 9.23
C SER A 66 -15.82 -31.41 8.01
N ARG A 67 -16.77 -30.63 7.49
CA ARG A 67 -17.50 -30.90 6.25
C ARG A 67 -17.34 -29.75 5.26
N GLU A 68 -17.16 -30.08 4.00
CA GLU A 68 -17.11 -29.16 2.86
C GLU A 68 -17.80 -29.82 1.66
N GLY A 69 -18.99 -29.34 1.31
CA GLY A 69 -19.91 -30.02 0.41
C GLY A 69 -20.23 -31.43 0.93
N GLU A 70 -19.99 -32.43 0.09
CA GLU A 70 -20.15 -33.85 0.43
C GLU A 70 -18.92 -34.45 1.14
N ASN A 71 -17.80 -33.72 1.18
CA ASN A 71 -16.55 -34.22 1.77
C ASN A 71 -16.58 -34.09 3.28
N GLN A 72 -16.26 -35.17 3.99
CA GLN A 72 -16.11 -35.19 5.44
C GLN A 72 -14.68 -35.57 5.82
N THR A 73 -14.06 -34.80 6.70
CA THR A 73 -12.74 -35.09 7.26
C THR A 73 -12.84 -35.23 8.76
N THR A 74 -12.39 -36.37 9.29
CA THR A 74 -12.21 -36.61 10.72
C THR A 74 -10.72 -36.56 11.03
N THR A 75 -10.34 -35.78 12.03
CA THR A 75 -8.96 -35.67 12.51
C THR A 75 -8.88 -36.10 13.96
N LEU A 76 -7.92 -36.97 14.27
CA LEU A 76 -7.57 -37.41 15.61
C LEU A 76 -6.16 -36.92 15.95
N LEU A 77 -5.99 -36.36 17.15
CA LEU A 77 -4.72 -35.78 17.60
C LEU A 77 -4.13 -34.83 16.55
N TRP A 78 -4.87 -33.77 16.24
CA TRP A 78 -4.47 -32.81 15.20
C TRP A 78 -3.00 -32.38 15.41
N PRO A 79 -2.13 -32.43 14.37
CA PRO A 79 -2.41 -32.75 12.96
C PRO A 79 -2.07 -34.19 12.54
N ILE A 80 -1.82 -35.11 13.49
CA ILE A 80 -1.21 -36.42 13.26
C ILE A 80 -2.09 -37.32 12.39
N PHE A 81 -3.32 -37.62 12.81
CA PHE A 81 -4.18 -38.55 12.08
C PHE A 81 -5.34 -37.82 11.43
N SER A 82 -5.58 -38.04 10.15
CA SER A 82 -6.82 -37.61 9.51
C SER A 82 -7.33 -38.63 8.51
N LEU A 83 -8.65 -38.77 8.43
CA LEU A 83 -9.39 -39.60 7.48
C LEU A 83 -10.39 -38.70 6.75
N THR A 84 -10.40 -38.77 5.43
CA THR A 84 -11.31 -38.00 4.57
C THR A 84 -12.11 -38.95 3.69
N SER A 85 -13.40 -38.70 3.55
CA SER A 85 -14.34 -39.49 2.75
C SER A 85 -15.53 -38.66 2.28
N GLY A 86 -16.10 -38.97 1.12
CA GLY A 86 -17.32 -38.34 0.59
C GLY A 86 -17.04 -37.48 -0.65
N GLY A 87 -18.05 -37.20 -1.47
CA GLY A 87 -17.93 -36.34 -2.67
C GLY A 87 -16.88 -36.80 -3.70
N GLY A 88 -16.69 -38.12 -3.83
CA GLY A 88 -15.65 -38.72 -4.67
C GLY A 88 -14.22 -38.54 -4.12
N LYS A 89 -14.06 -38.02 -2.90
CA LYS A 89 -12.78 -37.80 -2.23
C LYS A 89 -12.55 -38.84 -1.13
N GLU A 90 -11.38 -39.44 -1.13
CA GLU A 90 -10.96 -40.40 -0.10
C GLU A 90 -9.50 -40.14 0.30
N GLY A 91 -9.15 -40.39 1.57
CA GLY A 91 -7.76 -40.23 1.97
C GLY A 91 -7.51 -40.45 3.44
N TRP A 92 -6.24 -40.65 3.76
CA TRP A 92 -5.74 -40.80 5.12
C TRP A 92 -4.41 -40.07 5.27
N LYS A 93 -4.09 -39.73 6.51
CA LYS A 93 -2.84 -39.06 6.86
C LYS A 93 -2.35 -39.53 8.22
N VAL A 94 -1.06 -39.80 8.30
CA VAL A 94 -0.28 -40.00 9.52
C VAL A 94 0.91 -39.04 9.44
N TRP A 95 0.68 -37.77 9.77
CA TRP A 95 1.70 -36.74 9.71
C TRP A 95 2.71 -36.90 10.86
N PRO A 96 4.03 -36.76 10.63
CA PRO A 96 4.70 -36.39 9.37
C PRO A 96 5.14 -37.59 8.50
N LEU A 97 4.73 -38.82 8.82
CA LEU A 97 5.27 -40.03 8.22
C LEU A 97 4.77 -40.30 6.80
N ALA A 98 3.46 -40.31 6.59
CA ALA A 98 2.86 -40.60 5.30
C ALA A 98 1.43 -40.08 5.21
N GLY A 99 0.95 -39.91 3.99
CA GLY A 99 -0.46 -39.67 3.74
C GLY A 99 -0.77 -39.86 2.27
N HIS A 100 -2.01 -40.22 1.99
CA HIS A 100 -2.52 -40.45 0.66
C HIS A 100 -3.92 -39.88 0.56
N GLU A 101 -4.19 -39.11 -0.50
CA GLU A 101 -5.48 -38.49 -0.75
C GLU A 101 -5.79 -38.52 -2.24
N THR A 102 -6.95 -39.07 -2.58
CA THR A 102 -7.47 -39.15 -3.93
C THR A 102 -8.78 -38.40 -4.02
N LYS A 103 -9.04 -37.84 -5.19
CA LYS A 103 -10.35 -37.34 -5.57
C LYS A 103 -10.64 -37.77 -7.00
N GLU A 104 -11.77 -38.42 -7.17
CA GLU A 104 -12.22 -38.98 -8.43
C GLU A 104 -12.15 -37.94 -9.55
N ASN A 105 -11.52 -38.31 -10.65
CA ASN A 105 -11.29 -37.47 -11.83
C ASN A 105 -10.59 -36.12 -11.53
N ASP A 106 -9.94 -35.91 -10.39
CA ASP A 106 -9.32 -34.62 -10.07
C ASP A 106 -7.83 -34.77 -9.75
N TYR A 107 -7.49 -35.48 -8.67
CA TYR A 107 -6.11 -35.66 -8.25
C TYR A 107 -5.84 -36.92 -7.44
N ASP A 108 -4.57 -37.33 -7.42
CA ASP A 108 -3.99 -38.33 -6.53
C ASP A 108 -2.74 -37.70 -5.89
N LYS A 109 -2.66 -37.69 -4.57
CA LYS A 109 -1.58 -37.07 -3.82
C LYS A 109 -1.07 -38.03 -2.77
N THR A 110 0.24 -38.19 -2.73
CA THR A 110 0.94 -39.01 -1.74
C THR A 110 2.14 -38.25 -1.23
N PHE A 111 2.41 -38.35 0.07
CA PHE A 111 3.66 -37.87 0.65
C PHE A 111 4.25 -38.91 1.59
N TYR A 112 5.58 -38.86 1.75
CA TYR A 112 6.33 -39.63 2.73
C TYR A 112 7.36 -38.73 3.41
N LEU A 113 7.57 -38.94 4.71
CA LEU A 113 8.55 -38.22 5.52
C LEU A 113 8.50 -36.72 5.26
N TRP A 114 7.34 -36.11 5.52
CA TRP A 114 7.10 -34.70 5.29
C TRP A 114 8.23 -33.85 5.89
N PRO A 115 8.82 -32.90 5.14
CA PRO A 115 8.45 -32.40 3.80
C PRO A 115 9.27 -32.99 2.63
N ILE A 116 9.92 -34.14 2.82
CA ILE A 116 10.95 -34.62 1.88
C ILE A 116 10.35 -35.19 0.60
N PHE A 117 9.43 -36.15 0.68
CA PHE A 117 8.90 -36.84 -0.50
C PHE A 117 7.45 -36.46 -0.76
N HIS A 118 7.18 -35.96 -1.95
CA HIS A 118 5.83 -35.66 -2.42
C HIS A 118 5.65 -36.14 -3.85
N PHE A 119 4.55 -36.84 -4.10
CA PHE A 119 4.19 -37.36 -5.41
C PHE A 119 2.73 -37.05 -5.65
N GLU A 120 2.44 -36.33 -6.73
CA GLU A 120 1.08 -35.93 -7.05
C GLU A 120 0.80 -36.12 -8.54
N LYS A 121 -0.44 -36.45 -8.86
CA LYS A 121 -1.03 -36.31 -10.19
C LYS A 121 -2.25 -35.42 -10.06
N ARG A 122 -2.36 -34.42 -10.93
CA ARG A 122 -3.45 -33.43 -10.92
C ARG A 122 -4.10 -33.35 -12.30
N TYR A 123 -5.31 -32.80 -12.34
CA TYR A 123 -6.09 -32.60 -13.56
C TYR A 123 -6.42 -33.92 -14.27
N LEU A 124 -6.76 -34.95 -13.48
CA LEU A 124 -7.10 -36.29 -13.99
C LEU A 124 -8.36 -36.31 -14.88
N TYR A 125 -9.18 -35.25 -14.86
CA TYR A 125 -10.33 -35.06 -15.75
C TYR A 125 -9.93 -34.62 -17.18
N THR A 126 -8.65 -34.30 -17.41
CA THR A 126 -8.15 -33.87 -18.72
C THR A 126 -7.32 -34.96 -19.37
N ASP A 127 -7.16 -34.89 -20.70
CA ASP A 127 -6.25 -35.75 -21.45
C ASP A 127 -4.76 -35.41 -21.19
N ASP A 128 -4.47 -34.35 -20.42
CA ASP A 128 -3.12 -33.92 -20.07
C ASP A 128 -2.93 -33.74 -18.55
N PRO A 129 -2.86 -34.85 -17.78
CA PRO A 129 -2.65 -34.76 -16.35
C PRO A 129 -1.25 -34.28 -16.01
N THR A 130 -1.16 -33.35 -15.05
CA THR A 130 0.12 -32.87 -14.55
C THR A 130 0.66 -33.81 -13.49
N THR A 131 1.89 -34.30 -13.68
CA THR A 131 2.61 -35.10 -12.69
C THR A 131 3.60 -34.22 -11.94
N ILE A 132 3.56 -34.28 -10.61
CA ILE A 132 4.45 -33.57 -9.70
C ILE A 132 5.24 -34.59 -8.88
N ARG A 133 6.56 -34.44 -8.82
CA ARG A 133 7.45 -35.26 -8.00
C ARG A 133 8.44 -34.35 -7.29
N MET A 134 8.54 -34.47 -5.98
CA MET A 134 9.44 -33.65 -5.17
C MET A 134 10.18 -34.56 -4.19
N VAL A 135 11.50 -34.36 -4.16
CA VAL A 135 12.44 -34.94 -3.22
C VAL A 135 13.24 -33.77 -2.68
N ILE A 136 12.71 -33.07 -1.68
CA ILE A 136 13.26 -31.81 -1.19
C ILE A 136 14.55 -32.07 -0.39
N PRO A 137 15.61 -31.26 -0.55
CA PRO A 137 15.78 -30.16 -1.53
C PRO A 137 16.39 -30.62 -2.87
N PHE A 138 16.63 -31.92 -3.07
CA PHE A 138 17.45 -32.41 -4.18
C PHE A 138 16.81 -32.30 -5.56
N TYR A 139 15.50 -32.56 -5.67
CA TYR A 139 14.82 -32.61 -6.95
C TYR A 139 13.36 -32.18 -6.86
N VAL A 140 12.90 -31.40 -7.82
CA VAL A 140 11.50 -31.05 -8.02
C VAL A 140 11.20 -31.17 -9.51
N SER A 141 10.10 -31.81 -9.87
CA SER A 141 9.60 -31.82 -11.24
C SER A 141 8.09 -31.68 -11.27
N MET A 142 7.61 -30.85 -12.18
CA MET A 142 6.21 -30.70 -12.53
C MET A 142 6.11 -30.74 -14.05
N THR A 143 5.48 -31.78 -14.59
CA THR A 143 5.44 -32.03 -16.03
C THR A 143 4.01 -32.31 -16.47
N SER A 144 3.58 -31.63 -17.52
CA SER A 144 2.42 -31.95 -18.35
C SER A 144 2.85 -31.94 -19.82
N SER A 145 1.94 -32.20 -20.75
CA SER A 145 2.22 -32.22 -22.19
C SER A 145 2.71 -30.87 -22.71
N ARG A 146 2.26 -29.77 -22.10
CA ARG A 146 2.54 -28.40 -22.56
C ARG A 146 3.45 -27.60 -21.64
N ARG A 147 3.75 -28.10 -20.44
CA ARG A 147 4.54 -27.38 -19.44
C ARG A 147 5.49 -28.31 -18.73
N GLU A 148 6.73 -27.84 -18.61
CA GLU A 148 7.78 -28.54 -17.89
C GLU A 148 8.46 -27.59 -16.91
N HIS A 149 8.51 -27.99 -15.64
CA HIS A 149 9.28 -27.33 -14.62
C HIS A 149 10.15 -28.37 -13.92
N LYS A 150 11.45 -28.13 -13.86
CA LYS A 150 12.43 -29.01 -13.23
C LYS A 150 13.35 -28.20 -12.33
N GLY A 151 13.71 -28.77 -11.20
CA GLY A 151 14.62 -28.19 -10.23
C GLY A 151 15.58 -29.24 -9.70
N VAL A 152 16.87 -28.91 -9.67
CA VAL A 152 17.93 -29.70 -9.03
C VAL A 152 18.52 -28.84 -7.93
N LEU A 153 18.74 -29.42 -6.74
CA LEU A 153 19.12 -28.64 -5.55
C LEU A 153 18.22 -27.41 -5.39
N TRP A 154 16.91 -27.66 -5.42
CA TRP A 154 15.89 -26.64 -5.27
C TRP A 154 16.10 -25.85 -3.97
N PRO A 155 16.03 -24.50 -3.99
CA PRO A 155 15.51 -23.66 -5.08
C PRO A 155 16.58 -23.10 -6.04
N PHE A 156 17.83 -23.58 -6.00
CA PHE A 156 18.95 -22.88 -6.65
C PHE A 156 18.99 -23.06 -8.16
N PHE A 157 18.72 -24.26 -8.68
CA PHE A 157 18.84 -24.55 -10.11
C PHE A 157 17.49 -24.99 -10.66
N THR A 158 16.77 -24.08 -11.31
CA THR A 158 15.45 -24.38 -11.90
C THR A 158 15.39 -24.06 -13.38
N TYR A 159 14.61 -24.87 -14.08
CA TYR A 159 14.27 -24.75 -15.49
C TYR A 159 12.75 -24.76 -15.61
N THR A 160 12.21 -23.83 -16.38
CA THR A 160 10.78 -23.78 -16.71
C THR A 160 10.59 -23.58 -18.19
N HIS A 161 9.71 -24.35 -18.80
CA HIS A 161 9.30 -24.27 -20.18
C HIS A 161 7.78 -24.35 -20.27
N ASP A 162 7.18 -23.47 -21.06
CA ASP A 162 5.75 -23.39 -21.32
C ASP A 162 5.53 -23.28 -22.83
N GLU A 163 4.76 -24.22 -23.39
CA GLU A 163 4.43 -24.28 -24.81
C GLU A 163 3.18 -23.45 -25.17
N ASP A 164 2.23 -23.31 -24.23
CA ASP A 164 0.99 -22.53 -24.43
C ASP A 164 1.29 -21.04 -24.58
N ASP A 165 2.18 -20.57 -23.73
CA ASP A 165 2.70 -19.21 -23.73
C ASP A 165 4.22 -19.31 -23.86
N PRO A 166 4.75 -19.40 -25.10
CA PRO A 166 6.15 -19.72 -25.36
C PRO A 166 7.11 -18.93 -24.47
N TYR A 167 7.59 -19.61 -23.43
CA TYR A 167 8.36 -19.03 -22.35
C TYR A 167 9.35 -20.05 -21.82
N THR A 168 10.61 -19.66 -21.77
CA THR A 168 11.66 -20.48 -21.18
C THR A 168 12.44 -19.67 -20.17
N GLN A 169 12.61 -20.21 -18.96
CA GLN A 169 13.32 -19.57 -17.85
C GLN A 169 14.33 -20.53 -17.26
N TRP A 170 15.49 -19.97 -16.92
CA TRP A 170 16.55 -20.61 -16.17
C TRP A 170 16.89 -19.76 -14.95
N ASP A 171 17.07 -20.43 -13.82
CA ASP A 171 17.55 -19.85 -12.57
C ASP A 171 18.78 -20.64 -12.13
N VAL A 172 19.98 -20.06 -12.22
CA VAL A 172 21.24 -20.81 -12.07
C VAL A 172 22.39 -19.89 -11.62
N PRO A 173 22.69 -19.74 -10.33
CA PRO A 173 21.91 -20.12 -9.15
C PRO A 173 20.96 -18.99 -8.71
N TRP A 174 19.72 -19.32 -8.34
CA TRP A 174 18.79 -18.36 -7.73
C TRP A 174 19.28 -17.91 -6.33
N PRO A 175 19.14 -16.64 -5.93
CA PRO A 175 18.55 -15.52 -6.65
C PRO A 175 19.55 -14.73 -7.53
N PHE A 176 20.79 -15.21 -7.65
CA PHE A 176 21.90 -14.47 -8.26
C PHE A 176 21.76 -14.34 -9.77
N VAL A 177 21.53 -15.44 -10.49
CA VAL A 177 21.48 -15.40 -11.95
C VAL A 177 20.19 -16.03 -12.44
N GLN A 178 19.46 -15.28 -13.26
CA GLN A 178 18.21 -15.71 -13.88
C GLN A 178 18.12 -15.11 -15.28
N TRP A 179 17.73 -15.92 -16.25
CA TRP A 179 17.39 -15.43 -17.58
C TRP A 179 16.14 -16.12 -18.09
N ALA A 180 15.28 -15.37 -18.77
CA ALA A 180 14.08 -15.89 -19.39
C ALA A 180 13.78 -15.20 -20.70
N LYS A 181 13.21 -15.95 -21.64
CA LYS A 181 12.82 -15.47 -22.96
C LYS A 181 11.47 -16.05 -23.36
N GLY A 182 10.58 -15.18 -23.81
CA GLY A 182 9.30 -15.49 -24.43
C GLY A 182 8.89 -14.38 -25.40
N LYS A 183 7.71 -14.49 -26.01
CA LYS A 183 7.26 -13.57 -27.08
C LYS A 183 7.19 -12.10 -26.61
N ASP A 184 6.57 -11.86 -25.47
CA ASP A 184 6.40 -10.53 -24.85
C ASP A 184 6.89 -10.50 -23.39
N LYS A 185 7.80 -11.42 -23.08
CA LYS A 185 8.29 -11.72 -21.73
C LYS A 185 9.79 -11.91 -21.78
N SER A 186 10.53 -11.15 -20.98
CA SER A 186 11.97 -11.39 -20.85
C SER A 186 12.43 -11.08 -19.44
N ILE A 187 13.43 -11.83 -18.98
CA ILE A 187 14.09 -11.59 -17.72
C ILE A 187 15.59 -11.71 -17.94
N LEU A 188 16.35 -10.79 -17.37
CA LEU A 188 17.78 -10.90 -17.22
C LEU A 188 18.13 -10.38 -15.83
N ARG A 189 18.76 -11.21 -15.01
CA ARG A 189 19.12 -10.87 -13.65
C ARG A 189 20.51 -11.39 -13.31
N VAL A 190 21.29 -10.51 -12.72
CA VAL A 190 22.57 -10.74 -12.09
C VAL A 190 22.56 -9.97 -10.77
N PHE A 191 21.91 -10.52 -9.75
CA PHE A 191 21.77 -9.90 -8.44
C PHE A 191 23.12 -9.85 -7.70
N PRO A 192 23.45 -8.76 -6.99
CA PRO A 192 22.68 -7.52 -6.83
C PRO A 192 22.94 -6.45 -7.90
N PHE A 193 23.78 -6.72 -8.90
CA PHE A 193 24.29 -5.69 -9.80
C PHE A 193 23.28 -5.18 -10.84
N TYR A 194 22.49 -6.09 -11.41
CA TYR A 194 21.56 -5.73 -12.47
C TYR A 194 20.36 -6.68 -12.48
N GLY A 195 19.19 -6.15 -12.75
CA GLY A 195 18.02 -6.96 -13.05
C GLY A 195 17.07 -6.20 -13.93
N ARG A 196 16.52 -6.86 -14.94
CA ARG A 196 15.45 -6.35 -15.79
C ARG A 196 14.44 -7.45 -16.05
N LYS A 197 13.18 -7.12 -15.93
CA LYS A 197 12.05 -7.98 -16.24
C LYS A 197 11.07 -7.16 -17.09
N TYR A 198 10.80 -7.65 -18.28
CA TYR A 198 9.76 -7.13 -19.14
C TYR A 198 8.61 -8.14 -19.20
N TRP A 199 7.38 -7.67 -19.02
CA TRP A 199 6.19 -8.50 -19.04
C TRP A 199 5.01 -7.69 -19.55
N GLU A 200 4.49 -8.00 -20.74
CA GLU A 200 3.22 -7.45 -21.26
C GLU A 200 3.11 -5.91 -21.11
N GLY A 201 4.13 -5.17 -21.56
CA GLY A 201 4.17 -3.69 -21.49
C GLY A 201 4.66 -3.10 -20.15
N ARG A 202 4.95 -3.94 -19.15
CA ARG A 202 5.59 -3.52 -17.89
C ARG A 202 7.08 -3.85 -17.89
N ASP A 203 7.91 -2.82 -17.84
CA ASP A 203 9.37 -2.91 -17.71
C ASP A 203 9.78 -2.54 -16.29
N GLN A 204 10.39 -3.48 -15.57
CA GLN A 204 10.88 -3.24 -14.21
C GLN A 204 12.33 -3.71 -14.09
N GLY A 205 13.11 -3.02 -13.29
CA GLY A 205 14.51 -3.39 -13.12
C GLY A 205 15.20 -2.68 -11.98
N TYR A 206 16.48 -2.97 -11.84
CA TYR A 206 17.36 -2.34 -10.87
C TYR A 206 18.80 -2.32 -11.38
N ILE A 207 19.54 -1.35 -10.88
CA ILE A 207 20.99 -1.22 -11.04
C ILE A 207 21.56 -1.08 -9.64
N LEU A 208 22.50 -1.96 -9.28
CA LEU A 208 23.14 -2.05 -7.97
C LEU A 208 22.13 -2.04 -6.82
N TRP A 209 21.27 -3.06 -6.74
CA TRP A 209 20.28 -3.16 -5.69
C TRP A 209 20.92 -3.01 -4.28
N PRO A 210 20.36 -2.19 -3.36
CA PRO A 210 19.11 -1.45 -3.48
C PRO A 210 19.25 0.01 -3.98
N ILE A 211 20.40 0.42 -4.54
CA ILE A 211 20.69 1.83 -4.87
C ILE A 211 19.65 2.42 -5.84
N TYR A 212 19.33 1.73 -6.93
CA TYR A 212 18.35 2.19 -7.91
C TYR A 212 17.47 1.04 -8.38
N SER A 213 16.16 1.27 -8.39
CA SER A 213 15.19 0.39 -9.03
C SER A 213 14.12 1.21 -9.72
N TYR A 214 13.53 0.66 -10.78
CA TYR A 214 12.50 1.33 -11.53
C TYR A 214 11.37 0.37 -11.90
N THR A 215 10.19 0.93 -12.10
CA THR A 215 9.06 0.28 -12.77
C THR A 215 8.47 1.29 -13.75
N ARG A 216 8.29 0.86 -14.98
CA ARG A 216 7.68 1.62 -16.07
C ARG A 216 6.56 0.79 -16.65
N TYR A 217 5.40 1.39 -16.82
CA TYR A 217 4.30 0.79 -17.55
C TYR A 217 3.43 1.89 -18.13
N GLY A 218 2.73 1.57 -19.21
CA GLY A 218 1.94 2.53 -19.93
C GLY A 218 1.73 2.10 -21.37
N ASP A 219 0.87 2.85 -22.04
CA ASP A 219 0.56 2.71 -23.45
C ASP A 219 0.86 4.04 -24.17
N ASN A 220 0.23 4.26 -25.33
CA ASN A 220 0.43 5.49 -26.08
C ASN A 220 -0.15 6.73 -25.37
N ASP A 221 -1.20 6.55 -24.56
CA ASP A 221 -2.00 7.62 -23.98
C ASP A 221 -1.62 7.91 -22.52
N HIS A 222 -1.12 6.89 -21.82
CA HIS A 222 -0.80 6.91 -20.40
C HIS A 222 0.60 6.36 -20.13
N ARG A 223 1.41 7.09 -19.36
CA ARG A 223 2.75 6.65 -18.94
C ARG A 223 2.94 6.84 -17.45
N LYS A 224 3.30 5.75 -16.77
CA LYS A 224 3.66 5.74 -15.36
C LYS A 224 5.09 5.28 -15.16
N GLU A 225 5.85 6.06 -14.42
CA GLU A 225 7.22 5.75 -14.02
C GLU A 225 7.38 5.86 -12.51
N ASP A 226 7.87 4.79 -11.88
CA ASP A 226 8.23 4.74 -10.47
C ASP A 226 9.73 4.48 -10.39
N ASN A 227 10.49 5.47 -9.94
CA ASN A 227 11.91 5.34 -9.66
C ASN A 227 12.12 5.31 -8.14
N ARG A 228 12.84 4.33 -7.64
CA ARG A 228 13.19 4.20 -6.23
C ARG A 228 14.70 4.23 -6.06
N TYR A 229 15.12 5.02 -5.09
CA TYR A 229 16.51 5.22 -4.72
C TYR A 229 16.71 4.70 -3.30
N LEU A 230 17.74 3.86 -3.09
CA LEU A 230 17.88 3.08 -1.86
C LEU A 230 16.58 2.30 -1.59
N ILE A 231 16.02 2.39 -0.39
CA ILE A 231 14.82 1.63 0.00
C ILE A 231 13.56 2.51 0.03
N PHE A 232 13.68 3.77 0.44
CA PHE A 232 12.53 4.61 0.79
C PHE A 232 12.34 5.85 -0.07
N SER A 233 13.41 6.37 -0.68
CA SER A 233 13.32 7.53 -1.57
C SER A 233 12.72 7.11 -2.90
N LYS A 234 11.80 7.92 -3.42
CA LYS A 234 10.97 7.55 -4.56
C LYS A 234 10.62 8.80 -5.39
N ASP A 235 10.66 8.68 -6.71
CA ASP A 235 10.16 9.67 -7.67
C ASP A 235 9.18 8.96 -8.61
N GLU A 236 7.90 9.22 -8.39
CA GLU A 236 6.80 8.71 -9.20
C GLU A 236 6.25 9.82 -10.09
N THR A 237 6.09 9.51 -11.37
CA THR A 237 5.46 10.39 -12.36
C THR A 237 4.36 9.63 -13.07
N ASP A 238 3.21 10.29 -13.20
CA ASP A 238 2.03 9.75 -13.87
C ASP A 238 1.57 10.78 -14.92
N GLU A 239 1.55 10.40 -16.20
CA GLU A 239 1.34 11.31 -17.33
C GLU A 239 0.24 10.79 -18.27
N TRP A 240 -0.77 11.62 -18.52
CA TRP A 240 -1.86 11.36 -19.46
C TRP A 240 -1.75 12.30 -20.66
N LYS A 241 -1.24 11.79 -21.78
CA LYS A 241 -0.95 12.60 -22.97
C LYS A 241 -2.21 13.17 -23.61
N ASN A 242 -3.32 12.43 -23.59
CA ASN A 242 -4.58 12.87 -24.18
C ASN A 242 -5.21 14.09 -23.49
N ARG A 243 -4.81 14.38 -22.24
CA ARG A 243 -5.38 15.48 -21.44
C ARG A 243 -4.36 16.54 -21.07
N ASP A 244 -3.11 16.38 -21.48
CA ASP A 244 -1.98 17.20 -21.04
C ASP A 244 -1.92 17.33 -19.50
N GLN A 245 -2.14 16.20 -18.81
CA GLN A 245 -2.18 16.12 -17.35
C GLN A 245 -0.99 15.33 -16.82
N LYS A 246 -0.37 15.85 -15.76
CA LYS A 246 0.79 15.25 -15.12
C LYS A 246 0.66 15.31 -13.60
N GLU A 247 0.90 14.17 -12.96
CA GLU A 247 1.06 14.05 -11.53
C GLU A 247 2.52 13.69 -11.23
N ARG A 248 3.07 14.23 -10.13
CA ARG A 248 4.40 13.87 -9.65
C ARG A 248 4.43 13.75 -8.14
N ARG A 249 5.05 12.68 -7.64
CA ARG A 249 5.31 12.45 -6.22
C ARG A 249 6.79 12.20 -6.02
N LEU A 250 7.45 13.07 -5.27
CA LEU A 250 8.85 12.96 -4.92
C LEU A 250 8.98 12.82 -3.40
N ARG A 251 9.62 11.74 -2.97
CA ARG A 251 10.04 11.52 -1.59
C ARG A 251 11.55 11.36 -1.54
N VAL A 252 12.19 12.23 -0.77
CA VAL A 252 13.59 12.09 -0.38
C VAL A 252 13.60 11.76 1.09
N TRP A 253 13.51 10.48 1.44
CA TRP A 253 13.42 10.07 2.85
C TRP A 253 14.79 10.17 3.54
N PRO A 254 14.87 10.64 4.81
CA PRO A 254 13.79 11.11 5.70
C PRO A 254 13.53 12.63 5.62
N LEU A 255 14.01 13.29 4.56
CA LEU A 255 14.11 14.74 4.49
C LEU A 255 12.82 15.37 4.00
N PHE A 256 12.34 15.03 2.81
CA PHE A 256 11.37 15.87 2.11
C PHE A 256 10.34 15.04 1.35
N TYR A 257 9.13 15.56 1.30
CA TYR A 257 8.05 15.04 0.46
C TYR A 257 7.43 16.15 -0.37
N TYR A 258 7.09 15.84 -1.61
CA TYR A 258 6.43 16.70 -2.56
C TYR A 258 5.43 15.91 -3.40
N ARG A 259 4.23 16.45 -3.56
CA ARG A 259 3.17 15.94 -4.43
C ARG A 259 2.60 17.10 -5.23
N ALA A 260 2.57 16.94 -6.55
CA ALA A 260 1.84 17.79 -7.48
C ALA A 260 0.75 16.94 -8.14
N GLU A 261 -0.51 17.34 -7.94
CA GLU A 261 -1.69 16.69 -8.49
C GLU A 261 -1.97 17.17 -9.91
N LYS A 262 -2.72 16.37 -10.67
CA LYS A 262 -3.14 16.70 -12.04
C LYS A 262 -3.95 17.99 -12.16
N GLU A 263 -4.69 18.39 -11.11
CA GLU A 263 -5.43 19.66 -11.08
C GLU A 263 -4.53 20.88 -10.78
N GLY A 264 -3.23 20.68 -10.59
CA GLY A 264 -2.28 21.76 -10.27
C GLY A 264 -2.12 22.06 -8.78
N SER A 265 -2.81 21.31 -7.91
CA SER A 265 -2.60 21.41 -6.47
C SER A 265 -1.24 20.86 -6.08
N VAL A 266 -0.58 21.49 -5.11
CA VAL A 266 0.74 21.10 -4.63
C VAL A 266 0.69 20.92 -3.13
N TYR A 267 1.30 19.85 -2.64
CA TYR A 267 1.53 19.59 -1.24
C TYR A 267 2.98 19.21 -1.01
N ALA A 268 3.62 19.81 -0.02
CA ALA A 268 4.97 19.44 0.38
C ALA A 268 5.13 19.54 1.90
N TYR A 269 6.00 18.72 2.47
CA TYR A 269 6.29 18.79 3.90
C TYR A 269 7.71 18.33 4.22
N TRP A 270 8.18 18.76 5.39
CA TRP A 270 9.48 18.44 5.94
C TRP A 270 9.40 18.39 7.48
N PRO A 271 10.08 17.45 8.16
CA PRO A 271 10.77 16.29 7.60
C PRO A 271 9.80 15.19 7.13
N CYS A 272 10.25 14.33 6.21
CA CYS A 272 9.49 13.15 5.75
C CYS A 272 9.86 11.90 6.56
N LEU A 273 9.33 11.78 7.78
CA LEU A 273 9.67 10.68 8.68
C LEU A 273 8.94 9.36 8.37
N ILE A 274 7.79 9.42 7.69
CA ILE A 274 6.98 8.25 7.34
C ILE A 274 7.27 7.83 5.89
N PRO A 275 7.90 6.66 5.64
CA PRO A 275 8.25 6.21 4.30
C PRO A 275 7.10 5.48 3.57
N PHE A 276 5.85 5.89 3.78
CA PHE A 276 4.66 5.22 3.22
C PHE A 276 3.71 6.23 2.57
N ASP A 277 3.24 5.90 1.37
CA ASP A 277 2.21 6.66 0.65
C ASP A 277 0.84 6.06 0.97
N TYR A 278 0.24 6.49 2.07
CA TYR A 278 -1.11 6.08 2.42
C TYR A 278 -1.87 7.28 2.98
N ASP A 279 -2.96 7.65 2.31
CA ASP A 279 -3.75 8.85 2.64
C ASP A 279 -4.18 8.89 4.12
N GLY A 280 -4.50 7.74 4.71
CA GLY A 280 -4.85 7.65 6.12
C GLY A 280 -3.68 7.98 7.05
N PHE A 281 -2.45 7.57 6.71
CA PHE A 281 -1.26 7.90 7.51
C PHE A 281 -0.90 9.36 7.33
N GLU A 282 -0.92 9.85 6.09
CA GLU A 282 -0.62 11.24 5.77
C GLU A 282 -1.55 12.19 6.53
N ARG A 283 -2.87 11.97 6.49
CA ARG A 283 -3.83 12.86 7.15
C ARG A 283 -3.73 12.88 8.68
N ASN A 284 -3.37 11.76 9.32
CA ASN A 284 -3.39 11.63 10.78
C ASN A 284 -2.04 11.89 11.43
N TRP A 285 -0.93 11.53 10.77
CA TRP A 285 0.39 11.56 11.39
C TRP A 285 1.31 12.64 10.83
N VAL A 286 1.22 12.98 9.55
CA VAL A 286 2.10 14.01 8.97
C VAL A 286 1.95 15.36 9.69
N PRO A 287 0.74 15.87 9.97
CA PRO A 287 0.59 17.13 10.71
C PRO A 287 1.27 17.15 12.07
N LEU A 288 1.45 15.98 12.71
CA LEU A 288 2.13 15.87 14.01
C LEU A 288 3.65 15.75 13.87
N LEU A 289 4.16 15.21 12.77
CA LEU A 289 5.57 14.89 12.58
C LEU A 289 6.32 15.86 11.68
N SER A 290 5.60 16.63 10.84
CA SER A 290 6.20 17.65 9.98
C SER A 290 6.41 18.95 10.74
N LEU A 291 7.61 19.51 10.60
CA LEU A 291 7.94 20.85 11.10
C LEU A 291 7.55 21.93 10.09
N TYR A 292 7.46 21.60 8.82
CA TYR A 292 7.03 22.50 7.74
C TYR A 292 6.01 21.80 6.84
N GLU A 293 4.94 22.51 6.51
CA GLU A 293 3.95 22.10 5.51
C GLU A 293 3.70 23.24 4.52
N TYR A 294 3.61 22.91 3.24
CA TYR A 294 3.25 23.81 2.17
C TYR A 294 2.10 23.22 1.36
N ARG A 295 1.05 24.01 1.16
CA ARG A 295 -0.11 23.66 0.32
C ARG A 295 -0.36 24.77 -0.69
N ARG A 296 -0.66 24.41 -1.92
CA ARG A 296 -1.15 25.33 -2.95
C ARG A 296 -2.33 24.71 -3.67
N ASN A 297 -3.43 25.45 -3.79
CA ASN A 297 -4.58 25.01 -4.54
C ASN A 297 -4.45 25.35 -6.05
N PRO A 298 -5.31 24.80 -6.91
CA PRO A 298 -5.31 25.11 -8.35
C PRO A 298 -5.48 26.61 -8.67
N GLN A 299 -6.16 27.36 -7.81
CA GLN A 299 -6.39 28.80 -7.98
C GLN A 299 -5.19 29.67 -7.58
N GLY A 300 -4.07 29.05 -7.16
CA GLY A 300 -2.84 29.74 -6.77
C GLY A 300 -2.80 30.22 -5.31
N ALA A 301 -3.86 30.02 -4.53
CA ALA A 301 -3.83 30.28 -3.10
C ALA A 301 -2.90 29.27 -2.41
N SER A 302 -2.00 29.76 -1.58
CA SER A 302 -1.01 28.95 -0.88
C SER A 302 -1.02 29.20 0.62
N GLU A 303 -0.66 28.16 1.36
CA GLU A 303 -0.50 28.16 2.81
C GLU A 303 0.84 27.50 3.14
N SER A 304 1.69 28.17 3.90
CA SER A 304 2.88 27.61 4.52
C SER A 304 2.71 27.63 6.03
N LYS A 305 3.02 26.51 6.69
CA LYS A 305 3.06 26.40 8.15
C LYS A 305 4.43 25.94 8.58
N PHE A 306 4.97 26.54 9.63
CA PHE A 306 6.19 26.12 10.30
C PHE A 306 5.93 25.94 11.80
N LEU A 307 6.52 24.89 12.36
CA LEU A 307 6.35 24.43 13.75
C LEU A 307 4.88 24.38 14.18
N TRP A 308 4.09 23.52 13.53
CA TRP A 308 2.66 23.32 13.81
C TRP A 308 1.80 24.60 13.75
N GLY A 309 2.22 25.56 12.93
CA GLY A 309 1.52 26.84 12.76
C GLY A 309 2.01 27.95 13.68
N PHE A 310 3.12 27.74 14.42
CA PHE A 310 3.80 28.84 15.11
C PHE A 310 4.17 29.98 14.15
N TYR A 311 4.55 29.64 12.93
CA TYR A 311 4.54 30.59 11.82
C TYR A 311 3.60 30.09 10.73
N THR A 312 2.68 30.96 10.30
CA THR A 312 1.73 30.68 9.22
C THR A 312 1.79 31.81 8.20
N ARG A 313 1.97 31.45 6.92
CA ARG A 313 1.85 32.38 5.79
C ARG A 313 0.73 31.90 4.89
N ARG A 314 -0.27 32.73 4.63
CA ARG A 314 -1.30 32.48 3.62
C ARG A 314 -1.26 33.56 2.57
N GLN A 315 -1.30 33.17 1.31
CA GLN A 315 -1.26 34.09 0.19
C GLN A 315 -2.29 33.65 -0.85
N SER A 316 -3.07 34.60 -1.33
CA SER A 316 -3.98 34.45 -2.47
C SER A 316 -3.83 35.67 -3.38
N SER A 317 -4.54 35.70 -4.50
CA SER A 317 -4.51 36.84 -5.43
C SER A 317 -4.96 38.17 -4.80
N ARG A 318 -5.76 38.14 -3.72
CA ARG A 318 -6.34 39.34 -3.09
C ARG A 318 -5.87 39.61 -1.66
N ARG A 319 -5.22 38.63 -1.02
CA ARG A 319 -4.98 38.63 0.43
C ARG A 319 -3.66 37.98 0.77
N GLU A 320 -2.94 38.60 1.70
CA GLU A 320 -1.75 38.07 2.35
C GLU A 320 -1.95 38.08 3.87
N LEU A 321 -1.50 37.01 4.52
CA LEU A 321 -1.52 36.86 5.97
C LEU A 321 -0.19 36.26 6.41
N TYR A 322 0.41 36.87 7.42
CA TYR A 322 1.58 36.40 8.12
C TYR A 322 1.25 36.38 9.61
N GLU A 323 1.25 35.20 10.22
CA GLU A 323 1.04 35.04 11.66
C GLU A 323 2.27 34.39 12.28
N LEU A 324 2.78 34.99 13.35
CA LEU A 324 3.76 34.41 14.25
C LEU A 324 3.04 34.09 15.57
N SER A 325 2.34 32.96 15.61
CA SER A 325 1.60 32.44 16.77
C SER A 325 0.71 33.53 17.40
N PHE A 326 0.82 33.73 18.70
CA PHE A 326 0.17 34.82 19.42
C PHE A 326 0.95 36.15 19.38
N LEU A 327 2.21 36.14 18.94
CA LEU A 327 3.10 37.30 19.02
C LEU A 327 2.74 38.39 18.01
N MET A 328 2.47 38.01 16.77
CA MET A 328 2.28 38.98 15.67
C MET A 328 1.33 38.44 14.60
N THR A 329 0.49 39.33 14.09
CA THR A 329 -0.34 39.11 12.90
C THR A 329 -0.15 40.28 11.95
N TYR A 330 0.17 40.02 10.69
CA TYR A 330 0.12 40.99 9.62
C TYR A 330 -0.80 40.48 8.53
N TYR A 331 -1.81 41.26 8.18
CA TYR A 331 -2.79 40.94 7.16
C TYR A 331 -2.89 42.10 6.18
N LYS A 332 -2.86 41.79 4.89
CA LYS A 332 -3.01 42.76 3.81
C LYS A 332 -4.04 42.26 2.82
N ALA A 333 -5.00 43.10 2.49
CA ALA A 333 -5.95 42.94 1.40
C ALA A 333 -5.94 44.20 0.53
N GLU A 334 -6.63 44.17 -0.61
CA GLU A 334 -6.64 45.27 -1.60
C GLU A 334 -6.86 46.67 -1.00
N GLU A 335 -7.70 46.79 0.03
CA GLU A 335 -8.09 48.08 0.61
C GLU A 335 -7.82 48.21 2.11
N VAL A 336 -7.25 47.16 2.73
CA VAL A 336 -7.07 47.11 4.18
C VAL A 336 -5.75 46.47 4.52
N SER A 337 -4.95 47.14 5.35
CA SER A 337 -3.85 46.50 6.07
C SER A 337 -4.18 46.44 7.56
N TYR A 338 -3.75 45.36 8.20
CA TYR A 338 -3.92 45.13 9.63
C TYR A 338 -2.63 44.55 10.18
N PHE A 339 -2.13 45.17 11.25
CA PHE A 339 -1.00 44.71 12.02
C PHE A 339 -1.44 44.56 13.48
N GLY A 340 -1.17 43.42 14.08
CA GLY A 340 -1.50 43.12 15.48
C GLY A 340 -0.29 42.53 16.20
N LEU A 341 -0.08 42.92 17.44
CA LEU A 341 0.87 42.32 18.37
C LEU A 341 0.13 41.75 19.58
N LEU A 342 0.62 40.59 20.05
CA LEU A 342 0.10 39.90 21.24
C LEU A 342 -1.44 39.70 21.18
N LYS A 343 -1.97 39.40 19.99
CA LYS A 343 -3.39 39.15 19.70
C LYS A 343 -4.36 40.24 20.21
N GLY A 344 -3.95 41.50 20.20
CA GLY A 344 -4.84 42.63 20.55
C GLY A 344 -4.29 43.60 21.58
N LEU A 345 -3.08 43.36 22.11
CA LEU A 345 -2.40 44.34 22.96
C LEU A 345 -2.14 45.63 22.18
N PHE A 346 -1.74 45.49 20.93
CA PHE A 346 -1.58 46.59 19.99
C PHE A 346 -2.12 46.14 18.64
N GLU A 347 -3.05 46.90 18.07
CA GLU A 347 -3.56 46.68 16.72
C GLU A 347 -3.55 47.99 15.96
N TYR A 348 -3.04 47.95 14.74
CA TYR A 348 -3.04 49.06 13.81
C TYR A 348 -3.70 48.61 12.52
N ARG A 349 -4.74 49.32 12.09
CA ARG A 349 -5.47 49.04 10.86
C ARG A 349 -5.44 50.27 9.98
N THR A 350 -5.08 50.10 8.71
CA THR A 350 -5.22 51.13 7.69
C THR A 350 -6.26 50.68 6.68
N GLY A 351 -7.21 51.56 6.36
CA GLY A 351 -8.16 51.42 5.27
C GLY A 351 -7.94 52.49 4.22
N LYS A 352 -8.80 52.54 3.19
CA LYS A 352 -8.80 53.60 2.17
C LYS A 352 -8.98 55.01 2.73
N GLU A 353 -9.89 55.18 3.67
CA GLU A 353 -10.24 56.50 4.21
C GLU A 353 -9.89 56.64 5.70
N GLN A 354 -9.90 55.53 6.44
CA GLN A 354 -9.79 55.55 7.91
C GLN A 354 -8.68 54.64 8.42
N CYS A 355 -7.90 55.19 9.35
CA CYS A 355 -6.89 54.53 10.14
C CYS A 355 -7.46 54.29 11.55
N ALA A 356 -7.12 53.16 12.17
CA ALA A 356 -7.54 52.83 13.52
C ALA A 356 -6.41 52.22 14.34
N LEU A 357 -6.28 52.65 15.59
CA LEU A 357 -5.36 52.11 16.58
C LEU A 357 -6.15 51.56 17.77
N ARG A 358 -5.87 50.31 18.14
CA ARG A 358 -6.36 49.72 19.38
C ARG A 358 -5.17 49.39 20.27
N PHE A 359 -5.32 49.67 21.56
CA PHE A 359 -4.34 49.34 22.59
C PHE A 359 -5.03 48.65 23.77
N LEU A 360 -4.31 47.74 24.45
CA LEU A 360 -4.77 47.03 25.65
C LEU A 360 -6.16 46.38 25.52
N TYR A 361 -6.47 45.81 24.35
CA TYR A 361 -7.76 45.16 24.10
C TYR A 361 -8.99 46.08 24.28
N SER A 362 -8.80 47.40 24.21
CA SER A 362 -9.88 48.37 24.38
C SER A 362 -11.02 48.14 23.37
N PRO A 363 -12.29 48.13 23.82
CA PRO A 363 -13.44 48.02 22.91
C PRO A 363 -13.56 49.24 21.97
N TRP A 364 -12.94 50.37 22.33
CA TRP A 364 -13.01 51.63 21.59
C TRP A 364 -11.65 51.93 20.93
N PRO A 365 -11.47 51.62 19.63
CA PRO A 365 -10.26 52.00 18.90
C PRO A 365 -10.25 53.50 18.61
N ILE A 366 -9.07 54.10 18.65
CA ILE A 366 -8.84 55.50 18.23
C ILE A 366 -8.85 55.50 16.70
N GLN A 367 -9.73 56.28 16.08
CA GLN A 367 -9.87 56.36 14.63
C GLN A 367 -9.56 57.78 14.13
N TRP A 368 -8.94 57.87 12.96
CA TRP A 368 -8.65 59.13 12.27
C TRP A 368 -8.59 58.89 10.76
N ASP A 369 -8.66 59.95 9.97
CA ASP A 369 -8.55 59.84 8.51
C ASP A 369 -7.12 59.46 8.13
N CYS A 370 -6.95 58.36 7.37
CA CYS A 370 -5.63 58.03 6.84
C CYS A 370 -5.24 59.11 5.84
N ALA A 371 -4.00 59.61 5.90
CA ALA A 371 -3.47 60.36 4.77
C ALA A 371 -3.44 59.44 3.55
N ASP A 372 -3.99 59.88 2.42
CA ASP A 372 -3.74 59.26 1.13
C ASP A 372 -2.22 59.09 1.04
N GLU A 373 -1.73 57.84 0.94
CA GLU A 373 -0.38 57.59 0.43
C GLU A 373 -0.40 57.98 -1.06
N GLY A 374 -0.46 59.27 -1.31
CA GLY A 374 -0.13 59.86 -2.58
C GLY A 374 1.31 59.54 -2.82
N LYS A 375 1.56 58.53 -3.67
CA LYS A 375 2.75 58.34 -4.51
C LYS A 375 3.92 59.26 -4.15
N GLU A 376 4.56 59.06 -2.98
CA GLU A 376 5.89 59.58 -2.80
C GLU A 376 6.80 58.63 -3.57
N ALA A 377 7.41 59.21 -4.61
CA ALA A 377 8.31 58.54 -5.52
C ALA A 377 9.35 57.74 -4.73
N VAL A 378 9.30 56.42 -4.88
CA VAL A 378 10.46 55.57 -4.60
C VAL A 378 11.57 56.09 -5.51
N ALA A 379 12.58 56.69 -4.88
CA ALA A 379 13.81 57.12 -5.53
C ALA A 379 14.33 56.01 -6.44
N GLU A 380 14.69 56.39 -7.66
CA GLU A 380 15.18 55.51 -8.71
C GLU A 380 16.26 54.55 -8.17
N PRO A 381 16.20 53.24 -8.49
CA PRO A 381 17.33 52.37 -8.25
C PRO A 381 18.50 52.79 -9.15
N VAL A 382 19.64 53.08 -8.53
CA VAL A 382 20.93 53.31 -9.16
C VAL A 382 21.19 52.21 -10.20
N LYS A 383 21.33 52.61 -11.47
CA LYS A 383 21.83 51.75 -12.55
C LYS A 383 23.21 51.21 -12.17
N ILE A 384 23.28 49.94 -11.80
CA ILE A 384 24.56 49.21 -11.81
C ILE A 384 24.89 48.96 -13.28
N MET A 385 25.86 49.72 -13.80
CA MET A 385 26.50 49.42 -15.08
C MET A 385 27.21 48.07 -14.93
N VAL A 386 26.71 47.04 -15.61
CA VAL A 386 27.53 45.88 -15.96
C VAL A 386 28.41 46.33 -17.11
N HIS A 387 29.69 46.57 -16.83
CA HIS A 387 30.72 46.63 -17.87
C HIS A 387 30.76 45.25 -18.53
N ASN A 388 30.23 45.18 -19.74
CA ASN A 388 30.71 44.23 -20.73
C ASN A 388 31.87 44.91 -21.45
N ASP A 389 33.02 44.26 -21.46
CA ASP A 389 34.11 44.43 -22.42
C ASP A 389 35.18 43.37 -22.10
N PRO A 390 35.99 42.90 -23.08
CA PRO A 390 35.60 41.88 -24.06
C PRO A 390 36.19 40.49 -23.79
#